data_AF-A0A8T3V1Q6-F1
#
_entry.id   AF-A0A8T3V1Q6-F1
#
_cell.length_a   1.000
_cell.length_b   1.000
_cell.length_c   1.000
_cell.angle_alpha   90.00
_cell.angle_beta   90.00
_cell.angle_gamma   90.00
#
_symmetry.space_group_name_H-M   'P 1'
#
loop_
_entity.id
_entity.type
_entity.pdbx_description
1 polymer ?
#
loop_
_entity_poly.entity_id
_entity_poly.type
_entity_poly.pdbx_seq_one_letter_code
_entity_poly.pdbx_strand_id
1 'polypeptide(L)'
;MDNLRISKILLPLDIKSLSMMERICSILIYTIPLLLLAILTCMNLNDFFSIVIWILYCILFSPWFYYLLNYERLEKKYKIMSDIRFGNSYEFLSKLMVFSVPGIIITIITITYFLNQLNLGIVISSAFIVPSLALYFRNDVFNDESCIEGEEIILGYIPTWYGLLSLAVGIYGYFNAFKLSNLTIAITLGLITLIFQILFVIPDKFNRILSFEVRRKKGCLLLLISLSILFFLISMIFSSHMANFNNIDLTFESIMMKVITWSIAIILAILFARKIKDMNQK
;
A
#
# COMPACT_ATOMS: atom_id res chain seq x y z
N MET A 1 3.90 -30.78 -21.39
CA MET A 1 4.76 -30.28 -20.30
C MET A 1 5.30 -28.87 -20.58
N ASP A 2 5.39 -28.42 -21.83
CA ASP A 2 6.01 -27.13 -22.18
C ASP A 2 5.19 -25.88 -21.82
N ASN A 3 3.85 -25.95 -21.84
CA ASN A 3 2.99 -24.83 -21.40
C ASN A 3 3.22 -24.42 -19.93
N LEU A 4 3.64 -25.36 -19.09
CA LEU A 4 3.90 -25.14 -17.66
C LEU A 4 5.27 -24.47 -17.42
N ARG A 5 6.20 -24.56 -18.39
CA ARG A 5 7.47 -23.83 -18.35
C ARG A 5 7.31 -22.40 -18.84
N ILE A 6 6.55 -22.20 -19.92
CA ILE A 6 6.29 -20.86 -20.47
C ILE A 6 5.52 -19.99 -19.46
N SER A 7 4.53 -20.55 -18.75
CA SER A 7 3.81 -19.82 -17.70
C SER A 7 4.71 -19.41 -16.53
N LYS A 8 5.66 -20.26 -16.13
CA LYS A 8 6.65 -19.96 -15.09
C LYS A 8 7.62 -18.85 -15.47
N ILE A 9 7.93 -18.71 -16.77
CA ILE A 9 8.80 -17.64 -17.27
C ILE A 9 8.02 -16.32 -17.40
N LEU A 10 6.76 -16.40 -17.84
CA LEU A 10 5.86 -15.24 -17.98
C LEU A 10 5.43 -14.64 -16.64
N LEU A 11 5.35 -15.45 -15.59
CA LEU A 11 5.06 -15.03 -14.22
C LEU A 11 5.97 -15.84 -13.30
N PRO A 12 7.17 -15.32 -12.94
CA PRO A 12 8.14 -16.04 -12.12
C PRO A 12 7.68 -16.07 -10.66
N LEU A 13 6.58 -16.75 -10.39
CA LEU A 13 6.01 -16.97 -9.06
C LEU A 13 6.85 -17.96 -8.24
N ASP A 14 7.61 -18.83 -8.91
CA ASP A 14 8.51 -19.82 -8.30
C ASP A 14 9.95 -19.65 -8.83
N ILE A 15 10.58 -18.53 -8.45
CA ILE A 15 11.94 -18.13 -8.85
C ILE A 15 12.97 -19.20 -8.47
N LYS A 16 12.72 -19.93 -7.39
CA LYS A 16 13.59 -21.01 -6.90
C LYS A 16 13.75 -22.12 -7.94
N SER A 17 12.69 -22.42 -8.68
CA SER A 17 12.69 -23.45 -9.72
C SER A 17 13.34 -23.02 -11.04
N LEU A 18 13.65 -21.71 -11.20
CA LEU A 18 14.19 -21.16 -12.45
C LEU A 18 15.72 -21.19 -12.46
N SER A 19 16.29 -21.66 -13.57
CA SER A 19 17.70 -21.52 -13.91
C SER A 19 18.07 -20.06 -14.22
N MET A 20 19.36 -19.72 -14.18
CA MET A 20 19.83 -18.37 -14.50
C MET A 20 19.40 -17.92 -15.91
N MET A 21 19.44 -18.82 -16.90
CA MET A 21 18.98 -18.52 -18.25
C MET A 21 17.48 -18.22 -18.30
N GLU A 22 16.65 -18.98 -17.56
CA GLU A 22 15.20 -18.71 -17.49
C GLU A 22 14.88 -17.38 -16.77
N ARG A 23 15.68 -17.01 -15.76
CA ARG A 23 15.58 -15.69 -15.09
C ARG A 23 15.97 -14.54 -16.02
N ILE A 24 17.00 -14.72 -16.85
CA ILE A 24 17.36 -13.72 -17.88
C ILE A 24 16.26 -13.63 -18.94
N CYS A 25 15.73 -14.77 -19.40
CA CYS A 25 14.63 -14.80 -20.35
C CYS A 25 13.36 -14.11 -19.81
N SER A 26 13.02 -14.29 -18.53
CA SER A 26 11.88 -13.61 -17.94
C SER A 26 12.07 -12.09 -17.92
N ILE A 27 13.27 -11.60 -17.59
CA ILE A 27 13.62 -10.18 -17.70
C ILE A 27 13.47 -9.71 -19.15
N LEU A 28 14.04 -10.44 -20.12
CA LEU A 28 14.01 -10.09 -21.54
C LEU A 28 12.58 -10.03 -22.11
N ILE A 29 11.69 -10.90 -21.67
CA ILE A 29 10.27 -10.89 -22.09
C ILE A 29 9.57 -9.59 -21.67
N TYR A 30 9.95 -9.00 -20.54
CA TYR A 30 9.41 -7.71 -20.12
C TYR A 30 10.19 -6.53 -20.70
N THR A 31 11.49 -6.64 -20.96
CA THR A 31 12.31 -5.52 -21.45
C THR A 31 12.23 -5.35 -22.96
N ILE A 32 12.18 -6.42 -23.76
CA ILE A 32 12.24 -6.35 -25.23
C ILE A 32 10.99 -5.71 -25.84
N PRO A 33 9.75 -6.12 -25.51
CA PRO A 33 8.55 -5.49 -26.08
C PRO A 33 8.47 -4.00 -25.73
N LEU A 34 8.92 -3.63 -24.53
CA LEU A 34 8.97 -2.25 -24.06
C LEU A 34 10.10 -1.45 -24.72
N LEU A 35 11.27 -2.06 -24.95
CA LEU A 35 12.34 -1.47 -25.75
C LEU A 35 11.86 -1.18 -27.17
N LEU A 36 11.17 -2.14 -27.79
CA LEU A 36 10.58 -1.98 -29.13
C LEU A 36 9.52 -0.89 -29.14
N LEU A 37 8.64 -0.85 -28.14
CA LEU A 37 7.64 0.22 -27.99
C LEU A 37 8.32 1.58 -27.86
N ALA A 38 9.39 1.69 -27.06
CA ALA A 38 10.14 2.92 -26.88
C ALA A 38 10.86 3.36 -28.16
N ILE A 39 11.43 2.43 -28.93
CA ILE A 39 12.03 2.72 -30.25
C ILE A 39 10.95 3.24 -31.21
N LEU A 40 9.79 2.57 -31.26
CA LEU A 40 8.68 2.96 -32.13
C LEU A 40 8.09 4.34 -31.76
N THR A 41 7.99 4.67 -30.47
CA THR A 41 7.52 6.00 -30.03
C THR A 41 8.57 7.08 -30.22
N CYS A 42 9.86 6.75 -30.14
CA CYS A 42 10.96 7.68 -30.46
C CYS A 42 10.95 8.13 -31.93
N MET A 43 10.40 7.31 -32.84
CA MET A 43 10.28 7.69 -34.26
C MET A 43 9.16 8.71 -34.53
N ASN A 44 8.22 8.92 -33.59
CA ASN A 44 6.99 9.70 -33.84
C ASN A 44 6.71 10.85 -32.85
N LEU A 45 7.42 10.95 -31.73
CA LEU A 45 7.22 11.99 -30.71
C LEU A 45 8.54 12.62 -30.30
N ASN A 46 8.58 13.96 -30.24
CA ASN A 46 9.69 14.80 -29.76
C ASN A 46 10.56 14.08 -28.69
N ASP A 47 11.85 13.94 -29.00
CA ASP A 47 12.88 13.09 -28.37
C ASP A 47 12.87 13.01 -26.82
N PHE A 48 12.35 14.03 -26.15
CA PHE A 48 12.34 14.12 -24.69
C PHE A 48 11.41 13.10 -24.02
N PHE A 49 10.21 12.85 -24.54
CA PHE A 49 9.22 11.99 -23.86
C PHE A 49 9.58 10.51 -23.90
N SER A 50 10.15 10.06 -25.01
CA SER A 50 10.62 8.67 -25.17
C SER A 50 11.76 8.36 -24.20
N ILE A 51 12.66 9.32 -23.97
CA ILE A 51 13.73 9.21 -22.96
C ILE A 51 13.14 9.12 -21.55
N VAL A 52 12.13 9.94 -21.22
CA VAL A 52 11.45 9.92 -19.91
C VAL A 52 10.79 8.57 -19.65
N ILE A 53 10.09 7.99 -20.64
CA ILE A 53 9.48 6.66 -20.55
C ILE A 53 10.53 5.57 -20.32
N TRP A 54 11.71 5.70 -20.93
CA TRP A 54 12.79 4.73 -20.77
C TRP A 54 13.42 4.80 -19.37
N ILE A 55 13.71 6.02 -18.89
CA ILE A 55 14.21 6.25 -17.52
C ILE A 55 13.21 5.72 -16.49
N LEU A 56 11.93 5.99 -16.70
CA LEU A 56 10.82 5.47 -15.89
C LEU A 56 10.86 3.96 -15.73
N TYR A 57 10.98 3.26 -16.85
CA TYR A 57 11.05 1.82 -16.90
C TYR A 57 12.26 1.28 -16.12
N CYS A 58 13.44 1.85 -16.35
CA CYS A 58 14.65 1.46 -15.63
C CYS A 58 14.50 1.64 -14.12
N ILE A 59 13.94 2.76 -13.67
CA ILE A 59 13.74 3.01 -12.24
C ILE A 59 12.71 2.04 -11.66
N LEU A 60 11.59 1.81 -12.34
CA LEU A 60 10.50 0.96 -11.84
C LEU A 60 10.92 -0.51 -11.68
N PHE A 61 11.62 -1.06 -12.67
CA PHE A 61 11.93 -2.50 -12.74
C PHE A 61 13.33 -2.88 -12.28
N SER A 62 14.29 -1.95 -12.18
CA SER A 62 15.66 -2.28 -11.73
C SER A 62 15.73 -3.00 -10.37
N PRO A 63 14.90 -2.71 -9.35
CA PRO A 63 14.95 -3.45 -8.09
C PRO A 63 14.53 -4.91 -8.26
N TRP A 64 13.55 -5.16 -9.14
CA TRP A 64 13.04 -6.48 -9.46
C TRP A 64 14.04 -7.30 -10.28
N PHE A 65 14.73 -6.66 -11.23
CA PHE A 65 15.80 -7.31 -11.99
C PHE A 65 16.98 -7.67 -11.09
N TYR A 66 17.36 -6.78 -10.17
CA TYR A 66 18.38 -7.08 -9.16
C TYR A 66 17.99 -8.30 -8.31
N TYR A 67 16.73 -8.39 -7.88
CA TYR A 67 16.22 -9.53 -7.12
C TYR A 67 16.24 -10.84 -7.92
N LEU A 68 15.74 -10.83 -9.15
CA LEU A 68 15.73 -12.02 -10.01
C LEU A 68 17.16 -12.53 -10.27
N LEU A 69 18.08 -11.64 -10.67
CA LEU A 69 19.45 -12.03 -11.01
C LEU A 69 20.26 -12.52 -9.80
N ASN A 70 20.02 -11.95 -8.62
CA ASN A 70 20.77 -12.27 -7.40
C ASN A 70 19.99 -13.15 -6.42
N TYR A 71 18.93 -13.82 -6.88
CA TYR A 71 18.01 -14.57 -6.03
C TYR A 71 18.73 -15.50 -5.04
N GLU A 72 19.68 -16.32 -5.49
CA GLU A 72 20.38 -17.27 -4.62
C GLU A 72 21.22 -16.60 -3.52
N ARG A 73 21.88 -15.48 -3.85
CA ARG A 73 22.67 -14.71 -2.88
C ARG A 73 21.74 -14.05 -1.85
N LEU A 74 20.60 -13.53 -2.31
CA LEU A 74 19.62 -12.84 -1.50
C LEU A 74 18.83 -13.81 -0.62
N GLU A 75 18.48 -14.99 -1.13
CA GLU A 75 17.80 -16.05 -0.36
C GLU A 75 18.69 -16.58 0.77
N LYS A 76 19.99 -16.78 0.51
CA LYS A 76 20.94 -17.17 1.56
C LYS A 76 21.05 -16.13 2.68
N LYS A 77 20.96 -14.83 2.33
CA LYS A 77 21.14 -13.72 3.27
C LYS A 77 19.85 -13.36 4.01
N TYR A 78 18.72 -13.34 3.33
CA TYR A 78 17.46 -12.79 3.81
C TYR A 78 16.35 -13.85 3.99
N LYS A 79 16.57 -15.11 3.57
CA LYS A 79 15.62 -16.24 3.69
C LYS A 79 14.20 -15.87 3.25
N ILE A 80 14.06 -15.33 2.04
CA ILE A 80 12.86 -14.64 1.56
C ILE A 80 11.68 -15.62 1.45
N MET A 81 11.95 -16.90 1.16
CA MET A 81 10.95 -17.95 0.96
C MET A 81 10.80 -18.92 2.15
N SER A 82 11.28 -18.59 3.35
CA SER A 82 11.14 -19.49 4.51
C SER A 82 9.70 -19.53 5.06
N ASP A 83 9.22 -20.72 5.42
CA ASP A 83 7.89 -20.93 6.03
C ASP A 83 7.75 -20.20 7.37
N ILE A 84 8.86 -20.13 8.12
CA ILE A 84 9.02 -19.26 9.29
C ILE A 84 9.79 -18.04 8.80
N ARG A 85 9.08 -16.94 8.56
CA ARG A 85 9.68 -15.70 8.03
C ARG A 85 10.49 -15.01 9.11
N PHE A 86 11.79 -14.86 8.86
CA PHE A 86 12.71 -14.10 9.71
C PHE A 86 12.56 -12.60 9.38
N GLY A 87 12.79 -11.73 10.36
CA GLY A 87 12.64 -10.27 10.19
C GLY A 87 13.34 -9.70 8.94
N ASN A 88 14.55 -10.21 8.66
CA ASN A 88 15.37 -9.86 7.50
C ASN A 88 14.66 -10.04 6.14
N SER A 89 13.69 -10.95 6.04
CA SER A 89 12.91 -11.19 4.82
C SER A 89 11.99 -10.01 4.51
N TYR A 90 11.35 -9.45 5.53
CA TYR A 90 10.44 -8.31 5.42
C TYR A 90 11.18 -7.01 5.13
N GLU A 91 12.35 -6.83 5.72
CA GLU A 91 13.23 -5.68 5.45
C GLU A 91 13.61 -5.63 3.96
N PHE A 92 14.09 -6.75 3.40
CA PHE A 92 14.50 -6.81 2.00
C PHE A 92 13.34 -6.51 1.05
N LEU A 93 12.18 -7.14 1.27
CA LEU A 93 11.01 -6.96 0.42
C LEU A 93 10.45 -5.53 0.49
N SER A 94 10.51 -4.90 1.67
CA SER A 94 10.11 -3.50 1.85
C SER A 94 11.03 -2.55 1.10
N LYS A 95 12.35 -2.74 1.20
CA LYS A 95 13.34 -1.94 0.47
C LYS A 95 13.16 -2.08 -1.05
N LEU A 96 12.94 -3.29 -1.52
CA LEU A 96 12.71 -3.56 -2.93
C LEU A 96 11.48 -2.80 -3.46
N MET A 97 10.38 -2.79 -2.72
CA MET A 97 9.19 -2.01 -3.05
C MET A 97 9.44 -0.50 -3.06
N VAL A 98 10.14 0.02 -2.04
CA VAL A 98 10.45 1.45 -1.94
C VAL A 98 11.28 1.95 -3.12
N PHE A 99 12.25 1.17 -3.59
CA PHE A 99 13.07 1.59 -4.73
C PHE A 99 12.28 1.69 -6.05
N SER A 100 11.13 1.01 -6.17
CA SER A 100 10.23 1.16 -7.32
C SER A 100 9.36 2.42 -7.24
N VAL A 101 9.17 3.02 -6.05
CA VAL A 101 8.23 4.14 -5.83
C VAL A 101 8.53 5.39 -6.66
N PRO A 102 9.78 5.86 -6.81
CA PRO A 102 10.07 7.00 -7.68
C PRO A 102 9.60 6.76 -9.13
N GLY A 103 9.78 5.53 -9.63
CA GLY A 103 9.28 5.12 -10.94
C GLY A 103 7.75 5.19 -11.03
N ILE A 104 7.04 4.74 -9.98
CA ILE A 104 5.58 4.82 -9.91
C ILE A 104 5.10 6.29 -9.89
N ILE A 105 5.71 7.15 -9.07
CA ILE A 105 5.37 8.58 -8.96
C ILE A 105 5.52 9.27 -10.31
N ILE A 106 6.67 9.12 -10.96
CA ILE A 106 6.92 9.75 -12.26
C ILE A 106 5.93 9.17 -13.30
N THR A 107 5.56 7.89 -13.20
CA THR A 107 4.59 7.25 -14.12
C THR A 107 3.22 7.91 -13.99
N ILE A 108 2.73 8.08 -12.76
CA ILE A 108 1.43 8.73 -12.48
C ILE A 108 1.44 10.17 -13.00
N ILE A 109 2.49 10.93 -12.70
CA ILE A 109 2.63 12.32 -13.18
C ILE A 109 2.65 12.36 -14.72
N THR A 110 3.36 11.44 -15.36
CA THR A 110 3.45 11.39 -16.83
C THR A 110 2.10 11.05 -17.45
N ILE A 111 1.40 10.02 -16.95
CA ILE A 111 0.06 9.63 -17.45
C ILE A 111 -0.92 10.79 -17.26
N THR A 112 -0.97 11.39 -16.09
CA THR A 112 -1.88 12.50 -15.79
C THR A 112 -1.56 13.77 -16.57
N TYR A 113 -0.29 14.01 -16.89
CA TYR A 113 0.12 15.07 -17.82
C TYR A 113 -0.50 14.85 -19.20
N PHE A 114 -0.42 13.64 -19.77
CA PHE A 114 -1.06 13.31 -21.06
C PHE A 114 -2.58 13.41 -21.03
N LEU A 115 -3.19 13.21 -19.87
CA LEU A 115 -4.64 13.38 -19.67
C LEU A 115 -5.05 14.82 -19.36
N ASN A 116 -4.14 15.80 -19.39
CA ASN A 116 -4.37 17.19 -18.98
C ASN A 116 -4.89 17.33 -17.53
N GLN A 117 -4.50 16.41 -16.64
CA GLN A 117 -4.88 16.36 -15.23
C GLN A 117 -3.65 16.37 -14.29
N LEU A 118 -2.63 17.16 -14.63
CA LEU A 118 -1.35 17.21 -13.89
C LEU A 118 -1.53 17.41 -12.38
N ASN A 119 -2.41 18.33 -11.95
CA ASN A 119 -2.66 18.60 -10.54
C ASN A 119 -3.19 17.36 -9.79
N LEU A 120 -4.07 16.58 -10.43
CA LEU A 120 -4.57 15.33 -9.88
C LEU A 120 -3.43 14.31 -9.73
N GLY A 121 -2.55 14.23 -10.74
CA GLY A 121 -1.38 13.36 -10.71
C GLY A 121 -0.42 13.67 -9.57
N ILE A 122 -0.13 14.95 -9.33
CA ILE A 122 0.71 15.40 -8.21
C ILE A 122 0.07 15.00 -6.88
N VAL A 123 -1.23 15.24 -6.73
CA VAL A 123 -1.98 14.92 -5.50
C VAL A 123 -2.01 13.41 -5.25
N ILE A 124 -2.34 12.59 -6.24
CA ILE A 124 -2.35 11.12 -6.09
C ILE A 124 -0.93 10.59 -5.83
N SER A 125 0.08 11.13 -6.51
CA SER A 125 1.47 10.70 -6.32
C SER A 125 1.97 10.97 -4.90
N SER A 126 1.46 12.02 -4.23
CA SER A 126 1.79 12.29 -2.83
C SER A 126 1.37 11.16 -1.87
N ALA A 127 0.37 10.34 -2.23
CA ALA A 127 -0.06 9.16 -1.47
C ALA A 127 1.06 8.14 -1.25
N PHE A 128 2.04 8.09 -2.14
CA PHE A 128 3.14 7.15 -2.08
C PHE A 128 4.24 7.58 -1.10
N ILE A 129 4.34 8.85 -0.75
CA ILE A 129 5.47 9.38 0.04
C ILE A 129 5.48 8.76 1.44
N VAL A 130 4.39 8.90 2.19
CA VAL A 130 4.29 8.43 3.58
C VAL A 130 4.54 6.93 3.73
N PRO A 131 3.83 6.03 3.01
CA PRO A 131 4.08 4.60 3.13
C PRO A 131 5.51 4.24 2.71
N SER A 132 6.09 4.91 1.72
CA SER A 132 7.45 4.59 1.27
C SER A 132 8.51 5.02 2.26
N LEU A 133 8.39 6.21 2.85
CA LEU A 133 9.30 6.66 3.90
C LEU A 133 9.22 5.75 5.13
N ALA A 134 8.01 5.32 5.51
CA ALA A 134 7.84 4.39 6.61
C ALA A 134 8.44 3.01 6.30
N LEU A 135 8.21 2.48 5.10
CA LEU A 135 8.83 1.22 4.64
C LEU A 135 10.36 1.31 4.59
N TYR A 136 10.92 2.48 4.31
CA TYR A 136 12.37 2.70 4.21
C TYR A 136 13.06 2.86 5.57
N PHE A 137 12.50 3.69 6.46
CA PHE A 137 13.15 4.06 7.72
C PHE A 137 12.86 3.10 8.87
N ARG A 138 11.77 2.34 8.82
CA ARG A 138 11.34 1.50 9.96
C ARG A 138 11.83 0.06 9.89
N ASN A 139 13.02 -0.15 9.34
CA ASN A 139 13.63 -1.48 9.16
C ASN A 139 13.70 -2.27 10.49
N ASP A 140 14.03 -1.61 11.59
CA ASP A 140 14.18 -2.27 12.90
C ASP A 140 12.88 -2.82 13.47
N VAL A 141 11.74 -2.19 13.16
CA VAL A 141 10.40 -2.64 13.59
C VAL A 141 9.91 -3.81 12.74
N PHE A 142 10.45 -3.96 11.54
CA PHE A 142 10.13 -5.04 10.60
C PHE A 142 11.07 -6.24 10.76
N ASN A 143 12.12 -6.08 11.57
CA ASN A 143 13.06 -7.14 11.92
C ASN A 143 12.63 -7.98 13.14
N ASP A 144 11.45 -7.72 13.73
CA ASP A 144 10.86 -8.60 14.74
C ASP A 144 10.68 -10.02 14.16
N GLU A 145 11.44 -10.97 14.67
CA GLU A 145 11.36 -12.37 14.25
C GLU A 145 9.97 -12.93 14.59
N SER A 146 9.41 -13.72 13.68
CA SER A 146 8.21 -14.48 13.98
C SER A 146 8.54 -15.52 15.07
N CYS A 147 7.77 -15.56 16.15
CA CYS A 147 7.94 -16.53 17.22
C CYS A 147 6.81 -17.56 17.24
N ILE A 148 7.08 -18.72 17.84
CA ILE A 148 6.07 -19.75 18.09
C ILE A 148 5.75 -19.68 19.59
N GLU A 149 4.52 -19.31 19.94
CA GLU A 149 4.01 -19.36 21.31
C GLU A 149 2.93 -20.45 21.39
N GLY A 150 3.25 -21.59 22.02
CA GLY A 150 2.37 -22.74 22.07
C GLY A 150 2.16 -23.37 20.68
N GLU A 151 0.91 -23.44 20.23
CA GLU A 151 0.53 -23.93 18.88
C GLU A 151 0.35 -22.80 17.86
N GLU A 152 0.45 -21.53 18.25
CA GLU A 152 0.24 -20.38 17.35
C GLU A 152 1.58 -19.76 16.90
N ILE A 153 1.71 -19.58 15.57
CA ILE A 153 2.80 -18.78 14.99
C ILE A 153 2.41 -17.29 15.11
N ILE A 154 3.14 -16.56 15.94
CA ILE A 154 3.06 -15.11 16.03
C ILE A 154 3.96 -14.53 14.96
N LEU A 155 3.34 -13.99 13.91
CA LEU A 155 4.07 -13.34 12.84
C LEU A 155 4.58 -11.99 13.32
N GLY A 156 5.83 -11.67 12.98
CA GLY A 156 6.33 -10.30 13.06
C GLY A 156 5.47 -9.34 12.22
N TYR A 157 5.65 -8.04 12.41
CA TYR A 157 4.91 -7.05 11.63
C TYR A 157 5.16 -7.23 10.12
N ILE A 158 4.09 -7.24 9.32
CA ILE A 158 4.17 -7.44 7.87
C ILE A 158 4.11 -6.09 7.14
N PRO A 159 5.24 -5.42 6.89
CA PRO A 159 5.28 -4.04 6.40
C PRO A 159 4.49 -3.80 5.12
N THR A 160 4.44 -4.77 4.21
CA THR A 160 3.70 -4.63 2.95
C THR A 160 2.21 -4.46 3.14
N TRP A 161 1.57 -5.13 4.10
CA TRP A 161 0.12 -5.05 4.28
C TRP A 161 -0.30 -3.68 4.78
N TYR A 162 0.43 -3.17 5.76
CA TYR A 162 0.18 -1.85 6.32
C TYR A 162 0.58 -0.73 5.36
N GLY A 163 1.67 -0.90 4.61
CA GLY A 163 2.06 0.01 3.53
C GLY A 163 1.01 0.08 2.42
N LEU A 164 0.45 -1.06 1.99
CA LEU A 164 -0.61 -1.11 0.97
C LEU A 164 -1.91 -0.47 1.46
N LEU A 165 -2.32 -0.71 2.71
CA LEU A 165 -3.51 -0.07 3.27
C LEU A 165 -3.32 1.44 3.46
N SER A 166 -2.15 1.87 3.94
CA SER A 166 -1.78 3.29 4.00
C SER A 166 -1.81 3.96 2.62
N LEU A 167 -1.33 3.25 1.59
CA LEU A 167 -1.39 3.72 0.21
C LEU A 167 -2.84 3.84 -0.28
N ALA A 168 -3.68 2.81 -0.06
CA ALA A 168 -5.08 2.82 -0.48
C ALA A 168 -5.86 3.97 0.16
N VAL A 169 -5.65 4.21 1.45
CA VAL A 169 -6.22 5.35 2.19
C VAL A 169 -5.75 6.67 1.60
N GLY A 170 -4.44 6.81 1.31
CA GLY A 170 -3.88 8.00 0.68
C GLY A 170 -4.51 8.30 -0.67
N ILE A 171 -4.54 7.31 -1.57
CA ILE A 171 -5.11 7.47 -2.91
C ILE A 171 -6.58 7.89 -2.81
N TYR A 172 -7.38 7.17 -2.01
CA TYR A 172 -8.81 7.47 -1.86
C TYR A 172 -9.07 8.84 -1.24
N GLY A 173 -8.38 9.14 -0.13
CA GLY A 173 -8.56 10.37 0.62
C GLY A 173 -8.11 11.61 -0.15
N TYR A 174 -6.94 11.57 -0.78
CA TYR A 174 -6.43 12.68 -1.58
C TYR A 174 -7.23 12.88 -2.87
N PHE A 175 -7.68 11.80 -3.51
CA PHE A 175 -8.58 11.90 -4.66
C PHE A 175 -9.91 12.58 -4.30
N ASN A 176 -10.51 12.20 -3.17
CA ASN A 176 -11.75 12.82 -2.71
C ASN A 176 -11.53 14.27 -2.28
N ALA A 177 -10.43 14.56 -1.58
CA ALA A 177 -10.06 15.92 -1.20
C ALA A 177 -9.89 16.84 -2.42
N PHE A 178 -9.27 16.34 -3.49
CA PHE A 178 -9.10 17.08 -4.74
C PHE A 178 -10.43 17.42 -5.44
N LYS A 179 -11.46 16.58 -5.28
CA LYS A 179 -12.79 16.82 -5.85
C LYS A 179 -13.60 17.86 -5.08
N LEU A 180 -13.20 18.21 -3.86
CA LEU A 180 -13.95 19.16 -3.04
C LEU A 180 -13.76 20.58 -3.57
N SER A 181 -14.87 21.29 -3.81
CA SER A 181 -14.85 22.69 -4.26
C SER A 181 -14.43 23.67 -3.16
N ASN A 182 -14.66 23.31 -1.89
CA ASN A 182 -14.30 24.13 -0.74
C ASN A 182 -12.88 23.78 -0.25
N LEU A 183 -11.96 24.72 -0.42
CA LEU A 183 -10.55 24.57 -0.06
C LEU A 183 -10.33 24.18 1.42
N THR A 184 -11.07 24.78 2.35
CA THR A 184 -10.93 24.49 3.78
C THR A 184 -11.31 23.05 4.09
N ILE A 185 -12.40 22.56 3.48
CA ILE A 185 -12.86 21.17 3.64
C ILE A 185 -11.88 20.20 2.95
N ALA A 186 -11.35 20.58 1.78
CA ALA A 186 -10.32 19.83 1.06
C ALA A 186 -9.04 19.64 1.88
N ILE A 187 -8.51 20.73 2.45
CA ILE A 187 -7.31 20.70 3.31
C ILE A 187 -7.57 19.84 4.55
N THR A 188 -8.74 19.99 5.18
CA THR A 188 -9.11 19.20 6.36
C THR A 188 -9.15 17.70 6.05
N LEU A 189 -9.81 17.30 4.95
CA LEU A 189 -9.85 15.90 4.54
C LEU A 189 -8.45 15.37 4.15
N GLY A 190 -7.62 16.20 3.51
CA GLY A 190 -6.23 15.88 3.22
C GLY A 190 -5.40 15.62 4.48
N LEU A 191 -5.53 16.47 5.51
CA LEU A 191 -4.85 16.29 6.80
C LEU A 191 -5.34 15.04 7.55
N ILE A 192 -6.64 14.78 7.57
CA ILE A 192 -7.20 13.55 8.14
C ILE A 192 -6.63 12.33 7.42
N THR A 193 -6.61 12.37 6.08
CA THR A 193 -6.03 11.30 5.25
C THR A 193 -4.58 11.04 5.64
N LEU A 194 -3.76 12.09 5.73
CA LEU A 194 -2.37 12.02 6.15
C LEU A 194 -2.21 11.38 7.54
N ILE A 195 -3.04 11.77 8.50
CA ILE A 195 -3.05 11.16 9.84
C ILE A 195 -3.32 9.66 9.73
N PHE A 196 -4.36 9.23 9.03
CA PHE A 196 -4.66 7.81 8.86
C PHE A 196 -3.53 7.05 8.15
N GLN A 197 -2.91 7.63 7.11
CA GLN A 197 -1.74 7.02 6.46
C GLN A 197 -0.62 6.73 7.46
N ILE A 198 -0.34 7.67 8.36
CA ILE A 198 0.67 7.53 9.42
C ILE A 198 0.26 6.45 10.43
N LEU A 199 -1.02 6.41 10.84
CA LEU A 199 -1.50 5.41 11.80
C LEU A 199 -1.33 3.97 11.27
N PHE A 200 -1.59 3.73 9.99
CA PHE A 200 -1.36 2.40 9.40
C PHE A 200 0.11 1.98 9.45
N VAL A 201 1.03 2.89 9.20
CA VAL A 201 2.47 2.57 9.13
C VAL A 201 3.18 2.65 10.48
N ILE A 202 2.46 2.97 11.57
CA ILE A 202 2.96 3.00 12.96
C ILE A 202 2.10 2.12 13.92
N PRO A 203 1.96 0.81 13.63
CA PRO A 203 1.21 -0.19 14.43
C PRO A 203 1.68 -0.38 15.89
N ASP A 204 2.98 -0.25 16.12
CA ASP A 204 3.73 -0.69 17.30
C ASP A 204 3.57 0.32 18.43
N LYS A 205 3.30 1.57 18.07
CA LYS A 205 2.89 2.59 19.04
C LYS A 205 1.48 2.31 19.56
N PHE A 206 0.62 1.65 18.78
CA PHE A 206 -0.69 1.24 19.26
C PHE A 206 -0.63 0.04 20.21
N ASN A 207 0.36 -0.86 20.11
CA ASN A 207 0.53 -1.95 21.07
C ASN A 207 0.63 -1.48 22.53
N ARG A 208 1.07 -0.24 22.78
CA ARG A 208 1.14 0.33 24.14
C ARG A 208 -0.22 0.81 24.66
N ILE A 209 -1.17 1.07 23.76
CA ILE A 209 -2.46 1.70 24.06
C ILE A 209 -3.59 0.67 23.97
N LEU A 210 -3.45 -0.30 23.08
CA LEU A 210 -4.44 -1.33 22.83
C LEU A 210 -4.29 -2.48 23.81
N SER A 211 -5.41 -3.01 24.27
CA SER A 211 -5.47 -4.17 25.17
C SER A 211 -5.21 -5.51 24.46
N PHE A 212 -4.76 -5.50 23.21
CA PHE A 212 -4.51 -6.69 22.41
C PHE A 212 -3.20 -6.56 21.63
N GLU A 213 -2.54 -7.69 21.40
CA GLU A 213 -1.27 -7.74 20.69
C GLU A 213 -1.47 -7.65 19.17
N VAL A 214 -1.08 -6.52 18.57
CA VAL A 214 -1.20 -6.24 17.13
C VAL A 214 -0.34 -7.20 16.28
N ARG A 215 0.68 -7.83 16.85
CA ARG A 215 1.53 -8.81 16.16
C ARG A 215 0.79 -10.13 15.88
N ARG A 216 -0.22 -10.48 16.69
CA ARG A 216 -1.03 -11.68 16.45
C ARG A 216 -1.93 -11.47 15.23
N LYS A 217 -2.13 -12.50 14.41
CA LYS A 217 -2.98 -12.44 13.18
C LYS A 217 -4.34 -11.78 13.44
N LYS A 218 -5.01 -12.17 14.52
CA LYS A 218 -6.32 -11.63 14.93
C LYS A 218 -6.23 -10.15 15.34
N GLY A 219 -5.19 -9.76 16.08
CA GLY A 219 -4.98 -8.37 16.52
C GLY A 219 -4.62 -7.44 15.37
N CYS A 220 -3.72 -7.88 14.48
CA CYS A 220 -3.38 -7.21 13.22
C CYS A 220 -4.65 -6.92 12.40
N LEU A 221 -5.45 -7.95 12.13
CA LEU A 221 -6.66 -7.82 11.32
C LEU A 221 -7.70 -6.90 11.98
N LEU A 222 -7.86 -6.98 13.30
CA LEU A 222 -8.75 -6.09 14.06
C LEU A 222 -8.32 -4.62 13.95
N LEU A 223 -7.03 -4.31 14.11
CA LEU A 223 -6.49 -2.96 13.96
C LEU A 223 -6.72 -2.44 12.54
N LEU A 224 -6.36 -3.24 11.53
CA LEU A 224 -6.47 -2.83 10.13
C LEU A 224 -7.91 -2.55 9.73
N ILE A 225 -8.85 -3.43 10.11
CA ILE A 225 -10.27 -3.25 9.81
C ILE A 225 -10.85 -2.05 10.56
N SER A 226 -10.54 -1.89 11.85
CA SER A 226 -11.09 -0.79 12.65
C SER A 226 -10.64 0.58 12.13
N LEU A 227 -9.34 0.75 11.82
CA LEU A 227 -8.83 1.98 11.23
C LEU A 227 -9.44 2.24 9.84
N SER A 228 -9.62 1.20 9.03
CA SER A 228 -10.23 1.32 7.69
C SER A 228 -11.69 1.75 7.76
N ILE A 229 -12.48 1.15 8.66
CA ILE A 229 -13.88 1.53 8.88
C ILE A 229 -13.96 2.97 9.37
N LEU A 230 -13.13 3.34 10.35
CA LEU A 230 -13.13 4.70 10.90
C LEU A 230 -12.80 5.75 9.84
N PHE A 231 -11.77 5.50 9.02
CA PHE A 231 -11.42 6.38 7.91
C PHE A 231 -12.55 6.51 6.89
N PHE A 232 -13.18 5.40 6.53
CA PHE A 232 -14.27 5.40 5.55
C PHE A 232 -15.50 6.14 6.06
N LEU A 233 -15.87 5.96 7.34
CA LEU A 233 -16.94 6.69 8.00
C LEU A 233 -16.67 8.20 7.98
N ILE A 234 -15.47 8.62 8.35
CA ILE A 234 -15.08 10.04 8.30
C ILE A 234 -15.16 10.56 6.86
N SER A 235 -14.60 9.82 5.89
CA SER A 235 -14.65 10.21 4.48
C SER A 235 -16.08 10.35 3.95
N MET A 236 -17.00 9.48 4.38
CA MET A 236 -18.43 9.58 4.06
C MET A 236 -19.10 10.82 4.65
N ILE A 237 -18.69 11.26 5.84
CA ILE A 237 -19.21 12.50 6.44
C ILE A 237 -18.78 13.70 5.58
N PHE A 238 -17.52 13.73 5.13
CA PHE A 238 -17.02 14.79 4.26
C PHE A 238 -17.67 14.76 2.86
N SER A 239 -17.95 13.58 2.30
CA SER A 239 -18.64 13.46 1.01
C SER A 239 -20.14 13.78 1.09
N SER A 240 -20.83 13.47 2.18
CA SER A 240 -22.23 13.86 2.37
C SER A 240 -22.39 15.36 2.60
N HIS A 241 -21.40 16.03 3.23
CA HIS A 241 -21.36 17.49 3.30
C HIS A 241 -21.20 18.18 1.94
N MET A 242 -20.70 17.50 0.89
CA MET A 242 -20.66 18.04 -0.48
C MET A 242 -22.04 18.14 -1.14
N ALA A 243 -23.02 17.33 -0.72
CA ALA A 243 -24.36 17.37 -1.30
C ALA A 243 -25.20 18.57 -0.81
N ASN A 244 -24.88 19.12 0.38
CA ASN A 244 -25.77 20.04 1.12
C ASN A 244 -25.23 21.45 1.33
N PHE A 245 -24.18 21.90 0.63
CA PHE A 245 -23.75 23.30 0.75
C PHE A 245 -24.62 24.31 -0.01
N ASN A 246 -25.55 23.84 -0.86
CA ASN A 246 -26.57 24.71 -1.45
C ASN A 246 -27.88 24.73 -0.66
N ASN A 247 -28.09 23.81 0.29
CA ASN A 247 -29.23 23.81 1.21
C ASN A 247 -28.81 23.00 2.45
N ILE A 248 -28.80 23.63 3.63
CA ILE A 248 -28.68 22.90 4.89
C ILE A 248 -29.93 22.02 5.01
N ASP A 249 -29.84 20.81 4.48
CA ASP A 249 -30.96 19.89 4.49
C ASP A 249 -30.99 19.21 5.87
N LEU A 250 -31.83 19.78 6.75
CA LEU A 250 -32.28 19.20 8.01
C LEU A 250 -33.35 18.12 7.77
N THR A 251 -33.26 17.42 6.64
CA THR A 251 -34.16 16.32 6.34
C THR A 251 -33.95 15.21 7.37
N PHE A 252 -35.06 14.64 7.84
CA PHE A 252 -35.08 13.56 8.83
C PHE A 252 -34.13 12.42 8.44
N GLU A 253 -33.99 12.16 7.15
CA GLU A 253 -33.08 11.15 6.58
C GLU A 253 -31.59 11.42 6.87
N SER A 254 -31.15 12.68 6.78
CA SER A 254 -29.77 13.10 7.09
C SER A 254 -29.46 13.01 8.58
N ILE A 255 -30.43 13.38 9.42
CA ILE A 255 -30.34 13.24 10.88
C ILE A 255 -30.35 11.75 11.26
N MET A 256 -31.20 10.93 10.63
CA MET A 256 -31.25 9.49 10.85
C MET A 256 -29.96 8.81 10.43
N MET A 257 -29.36 9.17 9.29
CA MET A 257 -28.07 8.59 8.88
C MET A 257 -26.93 8.96 9.83
N LYS A 258 -26.93 10.18 10.38
CA LYS A 258 -26.00 10.59 11.45
C LYS A 258 -26.25 9.79 12.73
N VAL A 259 -27.50 9.67 13.17
CA VAL A 259 -27.85 8.88 14.35
C VAL A 259 -27.48 7.41 14.16
N ILE A 260 -27.71 6.84 12.98
CA ILE A 260 -27.33 5.46 12.65
C ILE A 260 -25.81 5.29 12.64
N THR A 261 -25.05 6.21 12.03
CA THR A 261 -23.57 6.12 12.03
C THR A 261 -22.98 6.27 13.43
N TRP A 262 -23.48 7.21 14.24
CA TRP A 262 -23.07 7.35 15.64
C TRP A 262 -23.50 6.13 16.47
N SER A 263 -24.69 5.58 16.23
CA SER A 263 -25.18 4.37 16.90
C SER A 263 -24.33 3.16 16.52
N ILE A 264 -23.96 2.99 15.25
CA ILE A 264 -23.06 1.93 14.79
C ILE A 264 -21.66 2.11 15.40
N ALA A 265 -21.13 3.32 15.45
CA ALA A 265 -19.83 3.60 16.07
C ALA A 265 -19.85 3.30 17.58
N ILE A 266 -20.93 3.67 18.30
CA ILE A 266 -21.13 3.36 19.71
C ILE A 266 -21.32 1.86 19.92
N ILE A 267 -22.12 1.18 19.09
CA ILE A 267 -22.32 -0.28 19.16
C ILE A 267 -21.00 -1.00 18.89
N LEU A 268 -20.22 -0.57 17.90
CA LEU A 268 -18.89 -1.11 17.63
C LEU A 268 -17.96 -0.88 18.81
N ALA A 269 -17.94 0.32 19.41
CA ALA A 269 -17.15 0.62 20.60
C ALA A 269 -17.58 -0.23 21.82
N ILE A 270 -18.88 -0.47 22.01
CA ILE A 270 -19.42 -1.33 23.08
C ILE A 270 -19.11 -2.80 22.83
N LEU A 271 -19.25 -3.29 21.59
CA LEU A 271 -18.85 -4.64 21.21
C LEU A 271 -17.35 -4.84 21.37
N PHE A 272 -16.55 -3.81 21.06
CA PHE A 272 -15.11 -3.79 21.32
C PHE A 272 -14.84 -3.89 22.82
N ALA A 273 -15.49 -3.06 23.64
CA ALA A 273 -15.34 -3.08 25.09
C ALA A 273 -15.79 -4.40 25.75
N ARG A 274 -16.88 -5.02 25.25
CA ARG A 274 -17.34 -6.33 25.72
C ARG A 274 -16.40 -7.46 25.33
N LYS A 275 -15.92 -7.46 24.09
CA LYS A 275 -14.97 -8.48 23.63
C LYS A 275 -13.62 -8.37 24.34
N ILE A 276 -13.20 -7.17 24.74
CA ILE A 276 -12.06 -6.92 25.63
C ILE A 276 -12.28 -7.57 27.01
N LYS A 277 -13.49 -7.45 27.58
CA LYS A 277 -13.84 -8.06 28.87
C LYS A 277 -13.84 -9.59 28.81
N ASP A 278 -14.37 -10.17 27.74
CA ASP A 278 -14.46 -11.63 27.57
C ASP A 278 -13.10 -12.28 27.26
N MET A 279 -12.16 -11.52 26.68
CA MET A 279 -10.80 -11.99 26.41
C MET A 279 -9.89 -12.00 27.65
N ASN A 280 -10.17 -11.17 28.66
CA ASN A 280 -9.41 -11.14 29.93
C ASN A 280 -9.86 -12.23 30.92
N GLN A 281 -10.87 -13.03 30.59
CA GLN A 281 -11.42 -14.10 31.43
C GLN A 281 -11.02 -15.51 30.95
N LYS A 282 -10.08 -15.63 30.01
CA LYS A 282 -9.45 -16.88 29.56
C LYS A 282 -7.95 -16.79 29.74
#